data_AF-A0A8T1X193-F1
#
_entry.id   AF-A0A8T1X193-F1
#
_cell.length_a   1.000
_cell.length_b   1.000
_cell.length_c   1.000
_cell.angle_alpha   90.00
_cell.angle_beta   90.00
_cell.angle_gamma   90.00
#
_symmetry.space_group_name_H-M   'P 1'
#
loop_
_entity.id
_entity.type
_entity.pdbx_description
1 polymer ?
#
loop_
_entity_poly.entity_id
_entity_poly.type
_entity_poly.pdbx_seq_one_letter_code
_entity_poly.pdbx_strand_id
1 'polypeptide(L)'
;MGKLLVWRATVFLLRYEQGKLTIQRVDVDATDKKVSLHPCDVSLAEKSTAIPADARLVAAQEVEDSVLAIRYPVLIFQSAAEVSELSTSGNSPSRKRRRFVNSSEKLSSNSSPEASSKTEGQLFFYILYEKEDKELSIQLLNVLETPLSSDAEELQVFVTDGPFVLLFDRSAQSTVALKLQRSRTGGKEGGFYVWREGVDVTSGTETEVVVVSCTYVSETHSSRPHILIHTKILPPSDR
;
A
#
# COMPACT_ATOMS: atom_id res chain seq x y z
N MET A 1 13.47 -0.50 9.87
CA MET A 1 12.67 -1.65 10.37
C MET A 1 12.58 -2.70 9.27
N GLY A 2 12.69 -3.99 9.59
CA GLY A 2 12.62 -5.07 8.60
C GLY A 2 11.22 -5.66 8.39
N LYS A 3 10.99 -6.24 7.20
CA LYS A 3 9.83 -7.09 6.87
C LYS A 3 10.33 -8.44 6.36
N LEU A 4 9.61 -9.51 6.68
CA LEU A 4 9.81 -10.82 6.08
C LEU A 4 8.85 -10.99 4.91
N LEU A 5 9.34 -11.56 3.81
CA LEU A 5 8.56 -11.94 2.65
C LEU A 5 8.81 -13.43 2.38
N VAL A 6 7.74 -14.21 2.28
CA VAL A 6 7.82 -15.56 1.72
C VAL A 6 7.44 -15.46 0.25
N TRP A 7 8.31 -15.93 -0.65
CA TRP A 7 8.10 -15.91 -2.09
C TRP A 7 8.76 -17.14 -2.71
N ARG A 8 8.03 -17.90 -3.54
CA ARG A 8 8.54 -19.16 -4.16
C ARG A 8 9.21 -20.12 -3.16
N ALA A 9 8.55 -20.35 -2.01
CA ALA A 9 9.04 -21.14 -0.88
C ALA A 9 10.39 -20.68 -0.25
N THR A 10 10.90 -19.51 -0.66
CA THR A 10 12.10 -18.89 -0.10
C THR A 10 11.70 -17.75 0.83
N VAL A 11 12.43 -17.56 1.94
CA VAL A 11 12.22 -16.45 2.87
C VAL A 11 13.23 -15.35 2.57
N PHE A 12 12.74 -14.12 2.47
CA PHE A 12 13.55 -12.91 2.28
C PHE A 12 13.35 -11.96 3.45
N LEU A 13 14.44 -11.36 3.90
CA LEU A 13 14.45 -10.23 4.82
C LEU A 13 14.67 -8.95 4.03
N LEU A 14 13.67 -8.05 4.06
CA LEU A 14 13.71 -6.76 3.40
C LEU A 14 13.88 -5.66 4.45
N ARG A 15 14.77 -4.71 4.21
CA ARG A 15 14.91 -3.48 5.01
C ARG A 15 15.07 -2.30 4.07
N TYR A 16 14.36 -1.22 4.35
CA TYR A 16 14.52 0.06 3.66
C TYR A 16 14.88 1.12 4.69
N GLU A 17 16.11 1.60 4.63
CA GLU A 17 16.72 2.49 5.61
C GLU A 17 17.65 3.48 4.88
N GLN A 18 17.56 4.77 5.20
CA GLN A 18 18.36 5.84 4.58
C GLN A 18 18.30 5.85 3.04
N GLY A 19 17.09 5.72 2.49
CA GLY A 19 16.86 5.69 1.04
C GLY A 19 17.28 4.41 0.32
N LYS A 20 17.86 3.41 1.01
CA LYS A 20 18.39 2.19 0.40
C LYS A 20 17.54 0.96 0.73
N LEU A 21 17.06 0.28 -0.32
CA LEU A 21 16.50 -1.06 -0.18
C LEU A 21 17.63 -2.09 -0.06
N THR A 22 17.52 -2.98 0.92
CA THR A 22 18.35 -4.16 1.06
C THR A 22 17.45 -5.39 1.15
N ILE A 23 17.78 -6.42 0.37
CA ILE A 23 17.11 -7.72 0.38
C ILE A 23 18.17 -8.77 0.71
N GLN A 24 17.86 -9.66 1.63
CA GLN A 24 18.72 -10.78 2.00
C GLN A 24 17.88 -12.06 1.97
N ARG A 25 18.36 -13.10 1.28
CA ARG A 25 17.77 -14.45 1.40
C ARG A 25 18.09 -15.01 2.78
N VAL A 26 17.09 -15.58 3.42
CA VAL A 26 17.18 -16.22 4.74
C VAL A 26 17.21 -17.72 4.55
N ASP A 27 18.40 -18.32 4.71
CA ASP A 27 18.55 -19.77 4.67
C ASP A 27 18.64 -20.32 6.10
N VAL A 28 17.76 -21.26 6.44
CA VAL A 28 17.67 -21.89 7.77
C VAL A 28 18.21 -23.31 7.69
N ASP A 29 19.35 -23.56 8.33
CA ASP A 29 19.87 -24.91 8.53
C ASP A 29 19.20 -25.51 9.77
N ALA A 30 18.26 -26.42 9.55
CA ALA A 30 17.55 -27.12 10.61
C ALA A 30 18.44 -28.13 11.37
N THR A 31 19.54 -28.59 10.76
CA THR A 31 20.50 -29.54 11.35
C THR A 31 21.37 -28.82 12.37
N ASP A 32 21.99 -27.73 11.94
CA ASP A 32 22.88 -26.90 12.77
C ASP A 32 22.12 -25.89 13.64
N LYS A 33 20.81 -25.73 13.43
CA LYS A 33 19.94 -24.70 14.03
C LYS A 33 20.47 -23.27 13.80
N LYS A 34 21.05 -23.03 12.62
CA LYS A 34 21.64 -21.76 12.22
C LYS A 34 20.76 -21.06 11.19
N VAL A 35 20.86 -19.74 11.15
CA VAL A 35 20.26 -18.90 10.11
C VAL A 35 21.38 -18.12 9.45
N SER A 36 21.45 -18.19 8.12
CA SER A 36 22.39 -17.41 7.31
C SER A 36 21.63 -16.40 6.45
N LEU A 37 22.21 -15.22 6.29
CA LEU A 37 21.64 -14.12 5.52
C LEU A 37 22.54 -13.85 4.32
N HIS A 38 22.04 -14.15 3.13
CA HIS A 38 22.77 -13.96 1.87
C HIS A 38 22.27 -12.71 1.19
N PRO A 39 23.09 -11.65 1.04
CA PRO A 39 22.68 -10.45 0.30
C PRO A 39 22.24 -10.78 -1.12
N CYS A 40 21.18 -10.13 -1.58
CA CYS A 40 20.75 -10.18 -2.97
C CYS A 40 21.02 -8.80 -3.61
N ASP A 41 21.59 -8.79 -4.81
CA ASP A 41 21.66 -7.58 -5.61
C ASP A 41 20.26 -7.27 -6.16
N VAL A 42 19.87 -5.99 -6.06
CA VAL A 42 18.54 -5.50 -6.44
C VAL A 42 18.71 -4.22 -7.25
N SER A 43 18.29 -4.26 -8.51
CA SER A 43 18.19 -3.06 -9.35
C SER A 43 16.76 -2.52 -9.42
N LEU A 44 16.68 -1.22 -9.71
CA LEU A 44 15.44 -0.56 -10.08
C LEU A 44 15.25 -0.74 -11.60
N ALA A 45 14.06 -1.12 -12.05
CA ALA A 45 13.77 -1.21 -13.49
C ALA A 45 14.02 0.15 -14.18
N GLU A 46 14.60 0.16 -15.39
CA GLU A 46 15.13 1.37 -16.05
C GLU A 46 14.16 2.56 -16.18
N LYS A 47 12.85 2.28 -16.21
CA LYS A 47 11.76 3.28 -16.31
C LYS A 47 10.99 3.52 -15.00
N SER A 48 11.38 2.86 -13.92
CA SER A 48 10.68 2.95 -12.64
C SER A 48 11.13 4.19 -11.87
N THR A 49 10.19 4.88 -11.23
CA THR A 49 10.51 5.92 -10.25
C THR A 49 11.28 5.32 -9.07
N ALA A 50 12.28 6.05 -8.57
CA ALA A 50 13.01 5.69 -7.36
C ALA A 50 12.08 5.72 -6.12
N ILE A 51 12.39 4.89 -5.13
CA ILE A 51 11.72 4.94 -3.83
C ILE A 51 12.19 6.23 -3.11
N PRO A 52 11.30 7.09 -2.56
CA PRO A 52 11.70 8.30 -1.85
C PRO A 52 12.57 8.02 -0.63
N ALA A 53 13.55 8.88 -0.36
CA ALA A 53 14.58 8.63 0.66
C ALA A 53 14.03 8.61 2.10
N ASP A 54 12.96 9.36 2.35
CA ASP A 54 12.18 9.44 3.60
C ASP A 54 11.22 8.26 3.78
N ALA A 55 10.96 7.48 2.73
CA ALA A 55 9.94 6.45 2.75
C ALA A 55 10.31 5.30 3.72
N ARG A 56 9.28 4.63 4.23
CA ARG A 56 9.39 3.46 5.10
C ARG A 56 8.68 2.26 4.47
N LEU A 57 9.30 1.08 4.53
CA LEU A 57 8.68 -0.17 4.08
C LEU A 57 7.59 -0.61 5.07
N VAL A 58 6.32 -0.39 4.72
CA VAL A 58 5.16 -0.69 5.59
C VAL A 58 4.65 -2.11 5.43
N ALA A 59 4.70 -2.69 4.22
CA ALA A 59 4.28 -4.06 3.97
C ALA A 59 5.09 -4.73 2.85
N ALA A 60 5.22 -6.05 2.92
CA ALA A 60 5.78 -6.92 1.89
C ALA A 60 5.07 -8.28 1.97
N GLN A 61 4.48 -8.76 0.87
CA GLN A 61 3.66 -9.98 0.85
C GLN A 61 3.54 -10.56 -0.57
N GLU A 62 3.48 -11.88 -0.70
CA GLU A 62 3.09 -12.55 -1.96
C GLU A 62 1.57 -12.46 -2.16
N VAL A 63 1.16 -11.90 -3.29
CA VAL A 63 -0.24 -11.66 -3.70
C VAL A 63 -0.61 -12.57 -4.86
N GLU A 64 -1.82 -13.12 -4.83
CA GLU A 64 -2.40 -13.90 -5.92
C GLU A 64 -3.17 -13.03 -6.94
N ASP A 65 -2.85 -13.19 -8.22
CA ASP A 65 -3.64 -12.71 -9.36
C ASP A 65 -4.41 -13.87 -9.96
N SER A 66 -5.67 -14.00 -9.55
CA SER A 66 -6.61 -15.04 -9.98
C SER A 66 -7.02 -14.92 -11.45
N VAL A 67 -6.75 -13.81 -12.14
CA VAL A 67 -7.04 -13.64 -13.57
C VAL A 67 -5.97 -14.33 -14.42
N LEU A 68 -4.73 -14.39 -13.92
CA LEU A 68 -3.59 -14.98 -14.60
C LEU A 68 -3.15 -16.32 -14.01
N ALA A 69 -3.69 -16.69 -12.85
CA ALA A 69 -3.23 -17.81 -12.01
C ALA A 69 -1.72 -17.70 -11.69
N ILE A 70 -1.24 -16.49 -11.41
CA ILE A 70 0.14 -16.23 -10.98
C ILE A 70 0.17 -15.60 -9.60
N ARG A 71 1.35 -15.66 -8.96
CA ARG A 71 1.63 -14.99 -7.70
C ARG A 71 2.84 -14.09 -7.84
N TYR A 72 2.79 -12.90 -7.24
CA TYR A 72 3.89 -11.95 -7.24
C TYR A 72 4.05 -11.24 -5.89
N PRO A 73 5.28 -10.92 -5.48
CA PRO A 73 5.53 -10.18 -4.24
C PRO A 73 5.30 -8.68 -4.45
N VAL A 74 4.42 -8.12 -3.62
CA VAL A 74 4.12 -6.68 -3.56
C VAL A 74 4.85 -6.08 -2.38
N LEU A 75 5.55 -4.99 -2.62
CA LEU A 75 6.20 -4.14 -1.61
C LEU A 75 5.46 -2.82 -1.53
N ILE A 76 5.14 -2.35 -0.32
CA ILE A 76 4.49 -1.06 -0.11
C ILE A 76 5.37 -0.19 0.78
N PHE A 77 5.67 1.00 0.28
CA PHE A 77 6.40 2.05 1.00
C PHE A 77 5.45 3.20 1.29
N GLN A 78 5.59 3.82 2.46
CA GLN A 78 4.91 5.05 2.81
C GLN A 78 5.93 6.18 2.96
N SER A 79 5.73 7.29 2.28
CA SER A 79 6.47 8.54 2.44
C SER A 79 5.66 9.51 3.31
N ALA A 80 6.36 10.29 4.13
CA ALA A 80 5.76 11.38 4.86
C ALA A 80 5.65 12.60 3.94
N ALA A 81 4.61 13.41 4.11
CA ALA A 81 4.43 14.60 3.29
C ALA A 81 5.39 15.72 3.74
N GLU A 82 6.57 15.81 3.13
CA GLU A 82 7.40 17.00 3.26
C GLU A 82 6.81 18.18 2.47
N VAL A 83 6.91 19.38 3.05
CA VAL A 83 6.47 20.63 2.43
C VAL A 83 7.44 20.98 1.31
N SER A 84 7.11 20.54 0.09
CA SER A 84 7.95 20.78 -1.09
C SER A 84 7.88 22.24 -1.54
N GLU A 85 8.81 23.07 -1.06
CA GLU A 85 9.09 24.38 -1.66
C GLU A 85 9.75 24.20 -3.05
N LEU A 86 9.00 24.48 -4.13
CA LEU A 86 9.45 24.53 -5.55
C LEU A 86 10.02 23.19 -6.12
N SER A 87 10.03 22.83 -7.41
CA SER A 87 9.39 23.26 -8.68
C SER A 87 9.72 22.19 -9.77
N THR A 88 9.08 22.02 -10.94
CA THR A 88 7.98 22.72 -11.62
C THR A 88 7.26 21.77 -12.62
N SER A 89 6.02 22.09 -13.00
CA SER A 89 5.34 21.70 -14.27
C SER A 89 5.44 20.26 -14.79
N GLY A 90 4.40 19.46 -14.57
CA GLY A 90 4.16 18.19 -15.28
C GLY A 90 2.66 17.89 -15.40
N ASN A 91 2.03 18.23 -16.52
CA ASN A 91 0.58 18.08 -16.73
C ASN A 91 0.12 16.60 -16.65
N SER A 92 -0.54 16.23 -15.55
CA SER A 92 -1.37 15.01 -15.48
C SER A 92 -2.85 15.34 -15.68
N PRO A 93 -3.60 14.58 -16.51
CA PRO A 93 -4.94 14.97 -16.95
C PRO A 93 -6.03 14.64 -15.91
N SER A 94 -6.49 15.67 -15.20
CA SER A 94 -7.66 15.57 -14.32
C SER A 94 -8.95 15.29 -15.12
N ARG A 95 -9.45 14.05 -15.02
CA ARG A 95 -10.67 13.63 -15.75
C ARG A 95 -11.95 14.21 -15.13
N LYS A 96 -12.39 15.34 -15.71
CA LYS A 96 -13.79 15.83 -15.82
C LYS A 96 -14.78 15.33 -14.75
N ARG A 97 -14.87 16.06 -13.64
CA ARG A 97 -16.06 16.09 -12.77
C ARG A 97 -17.24 16.68 -13.57
N ARG A 98 -18.28 15.89 -13.86
CA ARG A 98 -19.49 16.38 -14.56
C ARG A 98 -20.22 17.40 -13.68
N ARG A 99 -20.37 18.65 -14.15
CA ARG A 99 -21.27 19.64 -13.56
C ARG A 99 -22.72 19.23 -13.85
N PHE A 100 -23.55 19.15 -12.82
CA PHE A 100 -24.96 19.50 -12.96
C PHE A 100 -25.08 21.00 -12.71
N VAL A 101 -25.80 21.69 -13.59
CA VAL A 101 -26.16 23.10 -13.45
C VAL A 101 -27.64 23.16 -13.11
N ASN A 102 -27.99 23.89 -12.06
CA ASN A 102 -29.24 24.64 -11.98
C ASN A 102 -29.06 25.76 -10.95
N SER A 103 -29.70 26.89 -11.21
CA SER A 103 -29.37 28.21 -10.65
C SER A 103 -30.52 28.83 -9.86
N SER A 104 -30.21 29.42 -8.70
CA SER A 104 -30.91 30.62 -8.19
C SER A 104 -29.98 31.44 -7.28
N GLU A 105 -30.26 32.72 -7.13
CA GLU A 105 -29.30 33.75 -6.67
C GLU A 105 -29.31 34.07 -5.16
N LYS A 106 -28.30 34.87 -4.73
CA LYS A 106 -28.30 35.87 -3.62
C LYS A 106 -28.41 35.32 -2.18
N LEU A 107 -27.44 35.52 -1.27
CA LEU A 107 -26.87 36.80 -0.81
C LEU A 107 -25.56 36.63 0.02
N SER A 108 -24.95 37.76 0.39
CA SER A 108 -23.59 37.95 0.92
C SER A 108 -23.13 37.25 2.22
N SER A 109 -21.79 37.10 2.26
CA SER A 109 -20.85 37.49 3.34
C SER A 109 -20.26 36.44 4.30
N ASN A 110 -18.93 36.56 4.39
CA ASN A 110 -18.00 36.23 5.47
C ASN A 110 -17.34 34.85 5.55
N SER A 111 -16.01 34.95 5.78
CA SER A 111 -15.03 33.91 6.12
C SER A 111 -15.00 32.68 5.24
N SER A 112 -14.00 32.65 4.35
CA SER A 112 -13.44 31.39 3.85
C SER A 112 -13.13 30.47 5.03
N PRO A 113 -13.55 29.18 5.01
CA PRO A 113 -12.75 28.19 5.69
C PRO A 113 -11.40 28.19 4.96
N GLU A 114 -10.32 28.54 5.67
CA GLU A 114 -8.99 28.21 5.21
C GLU A 114 -8.98 26.69 5.02
N ALA A 115 -8.93 26.25 3.77
CA ALA A 115 -8.79 24.85 3.45
C ALA A 115 -7.39 24.45 3.90
N SER A 116 -7.28 24.00 5.16
CA SER A 116 -6.06 23.46 5.74
C SER A 116 -5.43 22.53 4.71
N SER A 117 -4.28 22.93 4.16
CA SER A 117 -3.50 22.10 3.25
C SER A 117 -2.98 20.91 4.04
N LYS A 118 -3.83 19.89 4.18
CA LYS A 118 -3.45 18.63 4.80
C LYS A 118 -2.27 18.11 4.00
N THR A 119 -1.18 17.87 4.69
CA THR A 119 0.06 17.36 4.12
C THR A 119 -0.18 15.88 3.82
N GLU A 120 -0.67 15.59 2.60
CA GLU A 120 -1.09 14.25 2.20
C GLU A 120 0.13 13.35 1.96
N GLY A 121 0.32 12.35 2.82
CA GLY A 121 1.35 11.33 2.65
C GLY A 121 1.14 10.51 1.39
N GLN A 122 2.12 9.67 1.02
CA GLN A 122 2.05 8.89 -0.21
C GLN A 122 2.39 7.42 0.01
N LEU A 123 1.61 6.52 -0.59
CA LEU A 123 1.87 5.09 -0.68
C LEU A 123 2.40 4.74 -2.07
N PHE A 124 3.58 4.14 -2.10
CA PHE A 124 4.23 3.64 -3.31
C PHE A 124 4.14 2.12 -3.34
N PHE A 125 3.55 1.58 -4.40
CA PHE A 125 3.37 0.15 -4.59
C PHE A 125 4.40 -0.31 -5.61
N TYR A 126 5.21 -1.30 -5.26
CA TYR A 126 6.20 -1.93 -6.15
C TYR A 126 5.94 -3.43 -6.26
N ILE A 127 6.25 -4.00 -7.42
CA ILE A 127 6.40 -5.45 -7.61
C ILE A 127 7.89 -5.78 -7.55
N LEU A 128 8.23 -6.81 -6.79
CA LEU A 128 9.56 -7.45 -6.84
C LEU A 128 9.48 -8.61 -7.85
N TYR A 129 10.49 -8.76 -8.69
CA TYR A 129 10.57 -9.84 -9.67
C TYR A 129 12.02 -10.28 -9.88
N GLU A 130 12.17 -11.45 -10.50
CA GLU A 130 13.45 -12.05 -10.86
C GLU A 130 13.62 -11.90 -12.37
N LYS A 131 14.75 -11.34 -12.81
CA LYS A 131 15.17 -11.25 -14.22
C LYS A 131 15.65 -12.61 -14.74
N GLU A 132 15.87 -12.71 -16.05
CA GLU A 132 16.36 -13.94 -16.70
C GLU A 132 17.75 -14.39 -16.21
N ASP A 133 18.57 -13.45 -15.75
CA ASP A 133 19.90 -13.66 -15.15
C ASP A 133 19.86 -14.00 -13.64
N LYS A 134 18.66 -14.10 -13.06
CA LYS A 134 18.36 -14.27 -11.62
C LYS A 134 18.70 -13.06 -10.75
N GLU A 135 18.98 -11.90 -11.33
CA GLU A 135 19.05 -10.66 -10.58
C GLU A 135 17.64 -10.28 -10.07
N LEU A 136 17.54 -9.78 -8.83
CA LEU A 136 16.29 -9.23 -8.35
C LEU A 136 16.08 -7.83 -8.91
N SER A 137 14.84 -7.48 -9.21
CA SER A 137 14.48 -6.15 -9.67
C SER A 137 13.13 -5.70 -9.13
N ILE A 138 13.00 -4.40 -8.92
CA ILE A 138 11.75 -3.77 -8.50
C ILE A 138 11.21 -2.83 -9.58
N GLN A 139 9.89 -2.86 -9.77
CA GLN A 139 9.17 -1.98 -10.68
C GLN A 139 8.02 -1.30 -9.94
N LEU A 140 7.89 0.02 -10.08
CA LEU A 140 6.75 0.77 -9.59
C LEU A 140 5.48 0.29 -10.28
N LEU A 141 4.48 -0.07 -9.47
CA LEU A 141 3.12 -0.36 -9.89
C LEU A 141 2.28 0.91 -9.93
N ASN A 142 2.23 1.64 -8.81
CA ASN A 142 1.37 2.81 -8.64
C ASN A 142 1.83 3.69 -7.47
N VAL A 143 1.40 4.95 -7.46
CA VAL A 143 1.49 5.87 -6.31
C VAL A 143 0.08 6.31 -5.95
N LEU A 144 -0.23 6.39 -4.65
CA LEU A 144 -1.49 6.92 -4.13
C LEU A 144 -1.24 7.90 -2.99
N GLU A 145 -1.91 9.05 -3.03
CA GLU A 145 -2.08 9.93 -1.87
C GLU A 145 -2.81 9.16 -0.75
N THR A 146 -2.30 9.17 0.48
CA THR A 146 -2.96 8.54 1.63
C THR A 146 -4.21 9.33 2.00
N PRO A 147 -5.41 8.73 1.94
CA PRO A 147 -6.66 9.44 2.25
C PRO A 147 -7.00 9.43 3.76
N LEU A 148 -6.01 9.08 4.58
CA LEU A 148 -6.06 8.80 6.01
C LEU A 148 -4.94 9.61 6.68
N SER A 149 -4.78 9.52 8.00
CA SER A 149 -3.83 10.32 8.76
C SER A 149 -2.44 10.42 8.10
N SER A 150 -1.91 11.65 8.07
CA SER A 150 -0.54 11.93 7.64
C SER A 150 0.49 11.43 8.66
N ASP A 151 0.07 11.14 9.89
CA ASP A 151 0.93 10.44 10.84
C ASP A 151 1.10 8.98 10.39
N ALA A 152 2.34 8.67 10.05
CA ALA A 152 2.73 7.35 9.62
C ALA A 152 2.52 6.31 10.76
N GLU A 153 2.68 6.64 12.03
CA GLU A 153 2.53 5.67 13.13
C GLU A 153 1.07 5.25 13.39
N GLU A 154 0.11 6.09 12.96
CA GLU A 154 -1.33 5.83 13.06
C GLU A 154 -1.85 4.93 11.93
N LEU A 155 -1.24 4.99 10.74
CA LEU A 155 -1.65 4.21 9.58
C LEU A 155 -1.04 2.79 9.56
N GLN A 156 -1.87 1.77 9.76
CA GLN A 156 -1.52 0.38 9.53
C GLN A 156 -1.84 -0.03 8.07
N VAL A 157 -0.90 -0.71 7.42
CA VAL A 157 -1.05 -1.22 6.04
C VAL A 157 -0.88 -2.74 6.05
N PHE A 158 -1.89 -3.45 5.57
CA PHE A 158 -1.88 -4.91 5.44
C PHE A 158 -2.12 -5.31 3.99
N VAL A 159 -1.28 -6.18 3.45
CA VAL A 159 -1.51 -6.81 2.14
C VAL A 159 -2.16 -8.16 2.41
N THR A 160 -3.29 -8.43 1.76
CA THR A 160 -3.92 -9.76 1.80
C THR A 160 -3.21 -10.72 0.85
N ASP A 161 -3.49 -12.01 1.01
CA ASP A 161 -3.17 -13.07 0.06
C ASP A 161 -3.87 -12.89 -1.30
N GLY A 162 -5.00 -12.19 -1.32
CA GLY A 162 -5.71 -11.78 -2.54
C GLY A 162 -5.32 -10.39 -3.07
N PRO A 163 -6.06 -9.87 -4.07
CA PRO A 163 -5.75 -8.62 -4.75
C PRO A 163 -6.11 -7.36 -3.93
N PHE A 164 -6.08 -7.42 -2.59
CA PHE A 164 -6.50 -6.34 -1.72
C PHE A 164 -5.42 -5.93 -0.72
N VAL A 165 -5.37 -4.62 -0.46
CA VAL A 165 -4.57 -3.98 0.57
C VAL A 165 -5.51 -3.23 1.50
N LEU A 166 -5.46 -3.56 2.79
CA LEU A 166 -6.23 -2.91 3.84
C LEU A 166 -5.41 -1.77 4.44
N LEU A 167 -5.97 -0.56 4.42
CA LEU A 167 -5.48 0.58 5.18
C LEU A 167 -6.36 0.74 6.41
N PHE A 168 -5.76 0.78 7.61
CA PHE A 168 -6.47 1.04 8.86
C PHE A 168 -5.85 2.25 9.55
N ASP A 169 -6.66 3.30 9.71
CA ASP A 169 -6.31 4.51 10.45
C ASP A 169 -6.74 4.33 11.91
N ARG A 170 -5.76 4.26 12.81
CA ARG A 170 -6.00 4.06 14.26
C ARG A 170 -6.70 5.24 14.92
N SER A 171 -6.47 6.46 14.46
CA SER A 171 -6.99 7.66 15.12
C SER A 171 -8.37 8.05 14.61
N ALA A 172 -8.66 7.77 13.33
CA ALA A 172 -10.03 7.83 12.79
C ALA A 172 -10.84 6.54 13.04
N GLN A 173 -10.23 5.48 13.58
CA GLN A 173 -10.81 4.13 13.71
C GLN A 173 -11.49 3.65 12.40
N SER A 174 -10.88 3.99 11.26
CA SER A 174 -11.49 3.84 9.94
C SER A 174 -10.67 2.92 9.04
N THR A 175 -11.36 2.21 8.15
CA THR A 175 -10.73 1.23 7.25
C THR A 175 -11.02 1.56 5.80
N VAL A 176 -10.01 1.48 4.93
CA VAL A 176 -10.15 1.61 3.48
C VAL A 176 -9.52 0.39 2.82
N ALA A 177 -10.29 -0.33 2.01
CA ALA A 177 -9.72 -1.37 1.15
C ALA A 177 -9.33 -0.78 -0.21
N LEU A 178 -8.12 -1.11 -0.64
CA LEU A 178 -7.58 -0.80 -1.94
C LEU A 178 -7.47 -2.10 -2.73
N LYS A 179 -7.90 -2.09 -3.99
CA LYS A 179 -7.79 -3.25 -4.89
C LYS A 179 -6.65 -3.06 -5.87
N LEU A 180 -5.72 -4.00 -5.85
CA LEU A 180 -4.67 -4.17 -6.83
C LEU A 180 -5.30 -4.82 -8.08
N GLN A 181 -5.46 -4.08 -9.19
CA GLN A 181 -5.86 -4.68 -10.47
C GLN A 181 -4.93 -4.24 -11.60
N ARG A 182 -4.67 -5.13 -12.55
CA ARG A 182 -4.03 -4.78 -13.82
C ARG A 182 -4.84 -3.79 -14.64
N SER A 183 -4.13 -2.89 -15.30
CA SER A 183 -4.67 -2.03 -16.35
C SER A 183 -5.23 -2.89 -17.49
N ARG A 184 -6.53 -2.70 -17.79
CA ARG A 184 -7.20 -3.36 -18.93
C ARG A 184 -7.03 -2.61 -20.25
N THR A 185 -6.43 -1.42 -20.26
CA THR A 185 -6.19 -0.67 -21.50
C THR A 185 -4.97 -1.23 -22.22
N GLY A 186 -5.19 -1.90 -23.36
CA GLY A 186 -4.18 -2.57 -24.17
C GLY A 186 -3.19 -1.64 -24.90
N GLY A 187 -2.52 -0.76 -24.17
CA GLY A 187 -1.24 -0.17 -24.58
C GLY A 187 -0.10 -1.13 -24.25
N LYS A 188 1.08 -0.90 -24.85
CA LYS A 188 2.28 -1.76 -24.68
C LYS A 188 2.90 -1.73 -23.27
N GLU A 189 2.34 -0.95 -22.34
CA GLU A 189 2.78 -0.87 -20.95
C GLU A 189 1.62 -1.34 -20.05
N GLY A 190 1.61 -2.64 -19.76
CA GLY A 190 0.64 -3.28 -18.88
C GLY A 190 0.87 -2.91 -17.42
N GLY A 191 0.43 -1.72 -17.02
CA GLY A 191 0.52 -1.24 -15.64
C GLY A 191 -0.43 -1.95 -14.67
N PHE A 192 -0.26 -1.71 -13.39
CA PHE A 192 -1.25 -2.02 -12.35
C PHE A 192 -1.85 -0.71 -11.84
N TYR A 193 -3.15 -0.68 -11.61
CA TYR A 193 -3.81 0.41 -10.92
C TYR A 193 -4.32 -0.08 -9.58
N VAL A 194 -4.11 0.74 -8.56
CA VAL A 194 -4.71 0.53 -7.26
C VAL A 194 -5.90 1.46 -7.14
N TRP A 195 -7.10 0.92 -7.04
CA TRP A 195 -8.32 1.73 -6.84
C TRP A 195 -8.86 1.58 -5.43
N ARG A 196 -9.51 2.64 -4.94
CA ARG A 196 -10.33 2.55 -3.72
C ARG A 196 -11.59 1.76 -4.04
N GLU A 197 -11.74 0.58 -3.43
CA GLU A 197 -13.03 -0.12 -3.45
C GLU A 197 -13.82 0.43 -2.27
N GLY A 198 -15.05 0.88 -2.51
CA GLY A 198 -15.95 1.31 -1.44
C GLY A 198 -16.41 0.08 -0.67
N VAL A 199 -15.66 -0.31 0.35
CA VAL A 199 -15.99 -1.44 1.22
C VAL A 199 -16.81 -0.96 2.39
N ASP A 200 -18.00 -1.53 2.54
CA ASP A 200 -18.86 -1.33 3.71
C ASP A 200 -18.20 -1.98 4.94
N VAL A 201 -17.49 -1.15 5.72
CA VAL A 201 -16.88 -1.57 6.99
C VAL A 201 -17.99 -1.73 8.02
N THR A 202 -18.42 -2.97 8.26
CA THR A 202 -19.36 -3.32 9.32
C THR A 202 -18.61 -3.52 10.64
N SER A 203 -18.10 -2.42 11.23
CA SER A 203 -17.58 -2.42 12.60
C SER A 203 -18.74 -2.33 13.60
N GLY A 204 -18.81 -3.30 14.53
CA GLY A 204 -19.86 -3.40 15.54
C GLY A 204 -19.45 -2.96 16.94
N THR A 205 -18.40 -2.14 17.07
CA THR A 205 -17.74 -1.86 18.35
C THR A 205 -17.45 -0.38 18.55
N GLU A 206 -17.98 0.20 19.62
CA GLU A 206 -17.72 1.59 20.09
C GLU A 206 -16.33 1.74 20.76
N THR A 207 -15.46 0.74 20.67
CA THR A 207 -14.21 0.62 21.42
C THR A 207 -13.00 0.83 20.52
N GLU A 208 -11.95 1.51 20.99
CA GLU A 208 -10.68 1.64 20.27
C GLU A 208 -10.06 0.25 20.00
N VAL A 209 -9.81 -0.06 18.72
CA VAL A 209 -9.16 -1.30 18.29
C VAL A 209 -7.90 -1.04 17.49
N VAL A 210 -7.03 -2.04 17.43
CA VAL A 210 -5.95 -2.16 16.45
C VAL A 210 -6.14 -3.40 15.59
N VAL A 211 -5.87 -3.30 14.30
CA VAL A 211 -5.86 -4.48 13.42
C VAL A 211 -4.58 -5.27 13.70
N VAL A 212 -4.73 -6.58 13.84
CA VAL A 212 -3.64 -7.56 14.07
C VAL A 212 -3.28 -8.27 12.76
N SER A 213 -4.28 -8.69 12.00
CA SER A 213 -4.12 -9.39 10.73
C SER A 213 -5.38 -9.29 9.88
N CYS A 214 -5.26 -9.51 8.57
CA CYS A 214 -6.41 -9.68 7.68
C CYS A 214 -6.15 -10.75 6.62
N THR A 215 -7.21 -11.38 6.14
CA THR A 215 -7.16 -12.46 5.12
C THR A 215 -8.28 -12.26 4.12
N TYR A 216 -8.01 -12.49 2.83
CA TYR A 216 -9.03 -12.41 1.79
C TYR A 216 -9.75 -13.75 1.61
N VAL A 217 -11.08 -13.71 1.65
CA VAL A 217 -11.92 -14.87 1.34
C VAL A 217 -12.42 -14.71 -0.09
N SER A 218 -11.85 -15.52 -0.98
CA SER A 218 -12.10 -15.53 -2.43
C SER A 218 -13.44 -16.17 -2.82
N GLU A 219 -13.83 -15.97 -4.09
CA GLU A 219 -15.02 -16.60 -4.72
C GLU A 219 -15.00 -18.13 -4.66
N THR A 220 -13.81 -18.75 -4.57
CA THR A 220 -13.66 -20.20 -4.43
C THR A 220 -14.08 -20.73 -3.05
N HIS A 221 -14.15 -19.85 -2.04
CA HIS A 221 -14.46 -20.20 -0.64
C HIS A 221 -15.76 -19.57 -0.13
N SER A 222 -16.25 -18.51 -0.79
CA SER A 222 -17.50 -17.82 -0.43
C SER A 222 -18.20 -17.28 -1.67
N SER A 223 -19.53 -17.40 -1.72
CA SER A 223 -20.37 -16.77 -2.75
C SER A 223 -20.38 -15.23 -2.68
N ARG A 224 -19.85 -14.66 -1.59
CA ARG A 224 -19.63 -13.22 -1.41
C ARG A 224 -18.19 -13.03 -0.93
N PRO A 225 -17.26 -12.59 -1.79
CA PRO A 225 -15.89 -12.30 -1.38
C PRO A 225 -15.84 -11.21 -0.32
N HIS A 226 -14.95 -11.36 0.64
CA HIS A 226 -14.81 -10.43 1.76
C HIS A 226 -13.40 -10.49 2.34
N ILE A 227 -13.06 -9.53 3.21
CA ILE A 227 -11.83 -9.54 3.99
C ILE A 227 -12.23 -9.83 5.43
N LEU A 228 -11.66 -10.87 6.03
CA LEU A 228 -11.74 -11.11 7.46
C LEU A 228 -10.66 -10.26 8.14
N ILE A 229 -11.07 -9.41 9.08
CA ILE A 229 -10.20 -8.51 9.83
C ILE A 229 -10.16 -8.99 11.28
N HIS A 230 -8.98 -9.35 11.77
CA HIS A 230 -8.77 -9.69 13.18
C HIS A 230 -8.27 -8.45 13.91
N THR A 231 -9.06 -7.99 14.88
CA THR A 231 -8.76 -6.82 15.71
C THR A 231 -8.48 -7.22 17.15
N LYS A 232 -7.60 -6.46 17.81
CA LYS A 232 -7.42 -6.48 19.27
C LYS A 232 -7.99 -5.20 19.84
N ILE A 233 -8.87 -5.34 20.83
CA ILE A 233 -9.36 -4.22 21.65
C ILE A 233 -8.17 -3.68 22.46
N LEU A 234 -7.95 -2.37 22.39
CA LEU A 234 -7.03 -1.69 23.32
C LEU A 234 -7.73 -1.57 24.68
N PRO A 235 -7.01 -1.77 25.81
CA PRO A 235 -7.56 -1.35 27.09
C PRO A 235 -7.86 0.15 27.02
N PRO A 236 -8.90 0.64 27.72
CA PRO A 236 -9.16 2.07 27.79
C PRO A 236 -7.89 2.77 28.25
N SER A 237 -7.47 3.79 27.51
CA SER A 237 -6.40 4.67 27.96
C SER A 237 -6.88 5.39 29.22
N ASP A 238 -6.16 5.24 30.33
CA ASP A 238 -6.32 6.11 31.50
C ASP A 238 -5.91 7.53 31.06
N ARG A 239 -6.91 8.32 30.61
CA ARG A 239 -6.78 9.72 30.19
C ARG A 239 -7.01 10.67 31.36
#